data_AF-A0A354V5J9-F1
#
_entry.id   AF-A0A354V5J9-F1
#
_cell.length_a   1.000
_cell.length_b   1.000
_cell.length_c   1.000
_cell.angle_alpha   90.00
_cell.angle_beta   90.00
_cell.angle_gamma   90.00
#
_symmetry.space_group_name_H-M   'P 1'
#
loop_
_entity.id
_entity.type
_entity.pdbx_description
1 polymer ?
#
loop_
_entity_poly.entity_id
_entity_poly.type
_entity_poly.pdbx_seq_one_letter_code
_entity_poly.pdbx_strand_id
1 'polypeptide(L)'
;MTDSIKFGLPDAARSFGVPVRVLRRAIRAGKIPAPANLTATVSLSPEWLSSAQAAVKASPNALSRTPRQKVPAYARYEGTSAWHKYPVRVRAYARFRAEAAQAS
;
A
#
# COMPACT_ATOMS: atom_id res chain seq x y z
N MET A 1 4.88 27.44 21.17
CA MET A 1 6.18 26.98 20.63
C MET A 1 5.91 25.76 19.76
N THR A 2 5.85 25.92 18.44
CA THR A 2 5.77 24.78 17.53
C THR A 2 7.18 24.27 17.33
N ASP A 3 7.57 23.29 18.15
CA ASP A 3 8.80 22.55 17.94
C ASP A 3 8.85 22.10 16.48
N SER A 4 9.76 22.71 15.73
CA SER A 4 10.03 22.32 14.35
C SER A 4 10.82 21.02 14.42
N ILE A 5 10.13 19.94 14.77
CA ILE A 5 10.73 18.61 14.83
C ILE A 5 11.21 18.31 13.43
N LYS A 6 12.53 18.29 13.29
CA LYS A 6 13.25 18.01 12.05
C LYS A 6 13.02 16.55 11.67
N PHE A 7 11.87 16.27 11.05
CA PHE A 7 11.51 14.94 10.58
C PHE A 7 12.02 14.75 9.16
N GLY A 8 12.95 13.82 8.97
CA GLY A 8 13.35 13.39 7.65
C GLY A 8 12.38 12.39 7.04
N LEU A 9 12.53 12.14 5.73
CA LEU A 9 11.85 11.01 5.07
C LEU A 9 12.13 9.65 5.75
N PRO A 10 13.33 9.38 6.31
CA PRO A 10 13.58 8.15 7.06
C PRO A 10 12.75 8.05 8.35
N ASP A 11 12.60 9.16 9.07
CA ASP A 11 11.87 9.20 10.33
C ASP A 11 10.36 9.08 10.10
N ALA A 12 9.86 9.71 9.03
CA ALA A 12 8.49 9.51 8.57
C ALA A 12 8.21 8.04 8.21
N ALA A 13 9.13 7.37 7.52
CA ALA A 13 8.97 5.95 7.21
C ALA A 13 8.92 5.09 8.48
N ARG A 14 9.74 5.42 9.49
CA ARG A 14 9.71 4.77 10.81
C ARG A 14 8.39 4.99 11.54
N SER A 15 7.83 6.21 11.53
CA SER A 15 6.52 6.48 12.17
C SER A 15 5.38 5.70 11.51
N PHE A 16 5.49 5.43 10.21
CA PHE A 16 4.55 4.56 9.48
C PHE A 16 4.87 3.07 9.60
N GLY A 17 5.95 2.67 10.27
CA GLY A 17 6.35 1.27 10.42
C GLY A 17 6.77 0.59 9.11
N VAL A 18 7.20 1.36 8.11
CA VAL A 18 7.55 0.83 6.77
C VAL A 18 8.95 1.21 6.32
N PRO A 19 9.58 0.42 5.42
CA PRO A 19 10.85 0.81 4.83
C PRO A 19 10.73 2.10 3.99
N VAL A 20 11.75 2.96 4.03
CA VAL A 20 11.80 4.22 3.23
C VAL A 20 11.53 3.99 1.74
N ARG A 21 12.00 2.86 1.20
CA ARG A 21 11.75 2.49 -0.21
C ARG A 21 10.27 2.32 -0.53
N VAL A 22 9.48 1.81 0.44
CA VAL A 22 8.04 1.63 0.30
C VAL A 22 7.33 2.99 0.31
N LEU A 23 7.67 3.85 1.27
CA LEU A 23 7.16 5.22 1.33
C LEU A 23 7.46 6.00 0.04
N ARG A 24 8.71 5.95 -0.45
CA ARG A 24 9.11 6.57 -1.74
C ARG A 24 8.31 6.04 -2.92
N ARG A 25 8.03 4.73 -2.95
CA ARG A 25 7.25 4.11 -4.00
C ARG A 25 5.78 4.55 -3.94
N ALA A 26 5.20 4.65 -2.76
CA ALA A 26 3.84 5.13 -2.56
C ALA A 26 3.67 6.58 -3.04
N ILE A 27 4.65 7.45 -2.72
CA ILE A 27 4.71 8.83 -3.22
C ILE A 27 4.83 8.85 -4.75
N ARG A 28 5.77 8.10 -5.32
CA ARG A 28 5.95 8.03 -6.79
C ARG A 28 4.72 7.48 -7.51
N ALA A 29 3.99 6.57 -6.87
CA ALA A 29 2.75 5.99 -7.40
C ALA A 29 1.53 6.91 -7.21
N GLY A 30 1.70 8.12 -6.65
CA GLY A 30 0.61 9.07 -6.41
C GLY A 30 -0.37 8.65 -5.31
N LYS A 31 -0.03 7.63 -4.50
CA LYS A 31 -0.91 7.15 -3.42
C LYS A 31 -0.80 7.98 -2.14
N ILE A 32 0.29 8.73 -2.00
CA ILE A 32 0.57 9.64 -0.90
C ILE A 32 1.05 10.95 -1.53
N PRO A 33 0.65 12.12 -1.00
CA PRO A 33 1.12 13.41 -1.49
C PRO A 33 2.65 13.47 -1.49
N ALA A 34 3.24 14.10 -2.51
CA ALA A 34 4.67 14.32 -2.55
C ALA A 34 5.05 15.47 -1.60
N PRO A 35 6.09 15.31 -0.76
CA PRO A 35 6.63 16.42 0.00
C PRO A 35 7.33 17.41 -0.94
N ALA A 36 7.40 18.67 -0.53
CA ALA A 36 8.08 19.73 -1.29
C ALA A 36 9.56 19.38 -1.61
N ASN A 37 10.21 18.61 -0.73
CA ASN A 37 11.56 18.12 -0.96
C ASN A 37 11.67 16.61 -0.65
N LEU A 38 11.77 15.81 -1.71
CA LEU A 38 11.88 14.33 -1.65
C LEU A 38 13.22 13.82 -1.15
N THR A 39 14.27 14.65 -1.19
CA THR A 39 15.61 14.33 -0.69
C THR A 39 15.86 14.92 0.70
N ALA A 40 14.90 15.65 1.27
CA ALA A 40 15.00 16.18 2.61
C ALA A 40 15.19 15.05 3.63
N THR A 41 16.38 15.03 4.21
CA THR A 41 16.79 14.09 5.25
C THR A 41 16.45 14.60 6.64
N VAL A 42 16.10 15.89 6.78
CA VAL A 42 15.99 16.57 8.08
C VAL A 42 14.78 17.52 8.15
N SER A 43 14.18 17.94 7.03
CA SER A 43 13.14 18.99 7.04
C SER A 43 11.92 18.63 6.18
N LEU A 44 11.00 17.84 6.73
CA LEU A 44 9.65 17.68 6.19
C LEU A 44 8.67 18.55 6.98
N SER A 45 7.68 19.10 6.27
CA SER A 45 6.64 19.91 6.90
C SER A 45 5.68 19.04 7.73
N PRO A 46 5.26 19.49 8.92
CA PRO A 46 4.25 18.80 9.72
C PRO A 46 2.90 18.68 8.99
N GLU A 47 2.54 19.65 8.14
CA GLU A 47 1.33 19.61 7.31
C GLU A 47 1.37 18.42 6.34
N TRP A 48 2.55 18.15 5.76
CA TRP A 48 2.72 17.01 4.87
C TRP A 48 2.58 15.69 5.62
N LEU A 49 3.13 15.57 6.84
CA LEU A 49 2.98 14.37 7.67
C LEU A 49 1.51 14.08 7.98
N SER A 50 0.75 15.10 8.34
CA SER A 50 -0.68 14.98 8.62
C SER A 50 -1.45 14.52 7.39
N SER A 51 -1.17 15.11 6.22
CA SER A 51 -1.77 14.70 4.95
C SER A 51 -1.39 13.28 4.53
N ALA A 52 -0.12 12.89 4.70
CA ALA A 52 0.35 11.54 4.43
C ALA A 52 -0.32 10.52 5.36
N GLN A 53 -0.50 10.84 6.63
CA GLN A 53 -1.17 9.97 7.60
C GLN A 53 -2.66 9.82 7.28
N ALA A 54 -3.33 10.88 6.84
CA ALA A 54 -4.70 10.82 6.34
C ALA A 54 -4.81 9.92 5.09
N ALA A 55 -3.87 10.06 4.15
CA ALA A 55 -3.83 9.23 2.94
C ALA A 55 -3.61 7.73 3.25
N VAL A 56 -2.70 7.42 4.19
CA VAL A 56 -2.45 6.05 4.65
C VAL A 56 -3.66 5.48 5.39
N LYS A 57 -4.35 6.28 6.18
CA LYS A 57 -5.58 5.86 6.87
C LYS A 57 -6.74 5.61 5.89
N ALA A 58 -6.87 6.45 4.86
CA ALA A 58 -7.86 6.28 3.80
C ALA A 58 -7.57 5.07 2.90
N SER A 59 -6.28 4.76 2.68
CA SER A 59 -5.85 3.60 1.90
C SER A 59 -4.76 2.83 2.64
N PRO A 60 -5.13 1.85 3.49
CA PRO A 60 -4.14 1.02 4.20
C PRO A 60 -3.23 0.25 3.24
N ASN A 61 -3.67 0.05 1.99
CA ASN A 61 -2.88 -0.56 0.92
C ASN A 61 -1.93 0.41 0.20
N ALA A 62 -1.91 1.70 0.55
CA ALA A 62 -1.02 2.69 -0.05
C ALA A 62 0.45 2.32 0.19
N LEU A 63 0.75 1.82 1.39
CA LEU A 63 2.07 1.36 1.80
C LEU A 63 2.28 -0.15 1.61
N SER A 64 1.30 -0.86 1.03
CA SER A 64 1.48 -2.28 0.79
C SER A 64 2.47 -2.54 -0.35
N ARG A 65 3.40 -3.47 -0.11
CA ARG A 65 4.39 -3.93 -1.09
C ARG A 65 3.85 -5.08 -1.95
N THR A 66 2.75 -5.72 -1.55
CA THR A 66 2.20 -6.83 -2.30
C THR A 66 1.65 -6.32 -3.63
N PRO A 67 2.17 -6.80 -4.77
CA PRO A 67 1.52 -6.54 -6.04
C PRO A 67 0.11 -7.14 -5.95
N ARG A 68 -0.92 -6.33 -6.20
CA ARG A 68 -2.26 -6.85 -6.43
C ARG A 68 -2.18 -7.69 -7.70
N GLN A 69 -2.09 -9.01 -7.54
CA GLN A 69 -2.25 -9.91 -8.65
C GLN A 69 -3.69 -9.72 -9.15
N LYS A 70 -3.87 -9.07 -10.30
CA LYS A 70 -5.19 -8.70 -10.86
C LYS A 70 -6.10 -9.92 -11.02
N VAL A 71 -5.50 -11.07 -11.32
CA VAL A 71 -6.18 -12.36 -11.47
C VAL A 71 -5.24 -13.46 -10.95
N PRO A 72 -5.64 -14.25 -9.94
CA PRO A 72 -4.84 -15.36 -9.46
C PRO A 72 -4.61 -16.40 -10.56
N ALA A 73 -3.46 -17.06 -10.55
CA ALA A 73 -3.11 -18.05 -11.58
C ALA A 73 -4.16 -19.16 -11.73
N TYR A 74 -4.87 -19.49 -10.64
CA TYR A 74 -5.90 -20.52 -10.64
C TYR A 74 -7.25 -20.07 -11.22
N ALA A 75 -7.53 -18.77 -11.33
CA ALA A 75 -8.75 -18.26 -11.96
C ALA A 75 -8.88 -18.67 -13.44
N ARG A 76 -7.74 -18.96 -14.09
CA ARG A 76 -7.68 -19.48 -15.47
C ARG A 76 -8.39 -20.83 -15.65
N TYR A 77 -8.64 -21.54 -14.55
CA TYR A 77 -9.32 -22.83 -14.58
C TYR A 77 -10.81 -22.73 -14.29
N GLU A 78 -11.34 -21.55 -13.94
CA GLU A 78 -12.77 -21.36 -13.66
C GLU A 78 -13.62 -21.86 -14.84
N GLY A 79 -14.60 -22.74 -14.57
CA GLY A 79 -15.45 -23.36 -15.60
C GLY A 79 -14.86 -24.58 -16.34
N THR A 80 -13.61 -24.98 -16.06
CA THR A 80 -13.00 -26.18 -16.65
C THR A 80 -13.18 -27.43 -15.76
N SER A 81 -13.00 -28.64 -16.30
CA SER A 81 -12.97 -29.87 -15.49
C SER A 81 -11.87 -29.86 -14.41
N ALA A 82 -10.78 -29.14 -14.64
CA ALA A 82 -9.72 -28.92 -13.65
C ALA A 82 -10.18 -28.06 -12.46
N TRP A 83 -11.22 -27.21 -12.63
CA TRP A 83 -11.83 -26.45 -11.53
C TRP A 83 -12.38 -27.37 -10.45
N HIS A 84 -13.17 -28.35 -10.86
CA HIS A 84 -13.81 -29.31 -9.98
C HIS A 84 -12.83 -30.31 -9.38
N LYS A 85 -11.69 -30.55 -10.05
CA LYS A 85 -10.63 -31.45 -9.58
C LYS A 85 -9.80 -30.87 -8.43
N TYR A 86 -9.65 -29.55 -8.33
CA TYR A 86 -8.76 -28.90 -7.36
C TYR A 86 -9.51 -27.99 -6.37
N PRO A 87 -10.19 -28.56 -5.35
CA PRO A 87 -11.03 -27.79 -4.41
C PRO A 87 -10.25 -26.72 -3.62
N VAL A 88 -8.96 -26.94 -3.36
CA VAL A 88 -8.09 -25.95 -2.70
C VAL A 88 -7.94 -24.68 -3.55
N ARG A 89 -7.85 -24.81 -4.87
CA ARG A 89 -7.72 -23.67 -5.80
C ARG A 89 -9.02 -22.88 -5.91
N VAL A 90 -10.17 -23.57 -5.89
CA VAL A 90 -11.50 -22.95 -5.86
C VAL A 90 -11.68 -22.11 -4.59
N ARG A 91 -11.30 -22.65 -3.42
CA ARG A 91 -11.36 -21.92 -2.15
C ARG A 91 -10.46 -20.70 -2.14
N ALA A 92 -9.23 -20.81 -2.68
CA ALA A 92 -8.32 -19.69 -2.80
C ALA A 92 -8.89 -18.58 -3.71
N TYR A 93 -9.59 -18.95 -4.79
CA TYR A 93 -10.26 -17.99 -5.67
C TYR A 93 -11.47 -17.31 -5.05
N ALA A 94 -12.30 -18.06 -4.32
CA ALA A 94 -13.40 -17.46 -3.58
C ALA A 94 -12.90 -16.41 -2.57
N ARG A 95 -11.79 -16.69 -1.88
CA ARG A 95 -11.13 -15.72 -0.99
C ARG A 95 -10.62 -14.49 -1.75
N PHE A 96 -9.92 -14.69 -2.86
CA PHE A 96 -9.48 -13.58 -3.71
C PHE A 96 -10.64 -12.69 -4.19
N ARG A 97 -11.75 -13.29 -4.64
CA ARG A 97 -12.96 -12.56 -5.08
C ARG A 97 -13.58 -11.76 -3.94
N ALA A 98 -13.63 -12.33 -2.73
CA ALA A 98 -14.13 -11.65 -1.55
C ALA A 98 -13.24 -10.46 -1.14
N GLU A 99 -11.92 -10.63 -1.13
CA GLU A 99 -10.96 -9.55 -0.87
C GLU A 99 -11.01 -8.46 -1.94
N ALA A 100 -11.21 -8.82 -3.21
CA ALA A 100 -11.38 -7.87 -4.30
C ALA A 100 -12.68 -7.06 -4.19
N ALA A 101 -13.78 -7.69 -3.75
CA ALA A 101 -15.06 -7.02 -3.53
C ALA A 101 -15.01 -6.03 -2.35
N GLN A 102 -14.29 -6.34 -1.27
CA GLN A 102 -14.10 -5.43 -0.12
C GLN A 102 -13.13 -4.27 -0.42
N ALA A 103 -12.33 -4.41 -1.48
CA ALA A 103 -11.37 -3.42 -1.93
C ALA A 103 -11.94 -2.39 -2.92
N SER A 104 -13.23 -2.51 -3.27
CA SER A 104 -13.97 -1.68 -4.22
C SER A 104 -14.76 -0.60 -3.51
#